data_AF-F0R0L3-F1
#
_entry.id   AF-F0R0L3-F1
#
_cell.length_a   1.000
_cell.length_b   1.000
_cell.length_c   1.000
_cell.angle_alpha   90.00
_cell.angle_beta   90.00
_cell.angle_gamma   90.00
#
_symmetry.space_group_name_H-M   'P 1'
#
loop_
_entity.id
_entity.type
_entity.pdbx_description
1 polymer ?
#
loop_
_entity_poly.entity_id
_entity_poly.type
_entity_poly.pdbx_seq_one_letter_code
_entity_poly.pdbx_strand_id
1 'polypeptide(L)'
;MITEKDAIDLIMLAEELEINVFIDGGWGVDALLGEQTREHQDIDLFVEERQAVRFIHALHQQGFKERTETYSTPQHIVFTDADGRTVDLHLFTYTSERKIVFEGAIYPADTFNGEGCIGRKKVSCIPPQVQVAFHTGYVFDENDIKDVLALCYHFHIPIPEEYKPYAK
;
A
#
# COMPACT_ATOMS: atom_id res chain seq x y z
N MET A 1 -6.60 -14.18 -0.26
CA MET A 1 -5.52 -13.74 -1.17
C MET A 1 -6.10 -12.74 -2.13
N ILE A 2 -5.38 -11.64 -2.37
CA ILE A 2 -5.69 -10.69 -3.42
C ILE A 2 -4.97 -11.14 -4.69
N THR A 3 -5.71 -11.33 -5.78
CA THR A 3 -5.12 -11.59 -7.10
C THR A 3 -4.82 -10.28 -7.84
N GLU A 4 -4.04 -10.33 -8.93
CA GLU A 4 -3.83 -9.16 -9.81
C GLU A 4 -5.16 -8.53 -10.23
N LYS A 5 -6.15 -9.38 -10.58
CA LYS A 5 -7.48 -8.93 -10.97
C LYS A 5 -8.18 -8.22 -9.80
N ASP A 6 -8.13 -8.78 -8.59
CA ASP A 6 -8.76 -8.16 -7.41
C ASP A 6 -8.15 -6.80 -7.08
N ALA A 7 -6.82 -6.70 -7.12
CA ALA A 7 -6.11 -5.45 -6.91
C ALA A 7 -6.55 -4.39 -7.93
N ILE A 8 -6.55 -4.74 -9.22
CA ILE A 8 -7.01 -3.85 -10.31
C ILE A 8 -8.47 -3.44 -10.12
N ASP A 9 -9.36 -4.37 -9.80
CA ASP A 9 -10.79 -4.10 -9.61
C ASP A 9 -11.03 -3.13 -8.44
N LEU A 10 -10.30 -3.26 -7.34
CA LEU A 10 -10.38 -2.35 -6.18
C LEU A 10 -9.86 -0.94 -6.51
N ILE A 11 -8.79 -0.84 -7.29
CA ILE A 11 -8.25 0.44 -7.74
C ILE A 11 -9.22 1.11 -8.71
N MET A 12 -9.78 0.34 -9.65
CA MET A 12 -10.80 0.84 -10.57
C MET A 12 -12.05 1.31 -9.85
N LEU A 13 -12.49 0.61 -8.79
CA LEU A 13 -13.61 1.05 -7.95
C LEU A 13 -13.35 2.43 -7.34
N ALA A 14 -12.12 2.70 -6.87
CA ALA A 14 -11.77 4.02 -6.35
C ALA A 14 -11.79 5.09 -7.46
N GLU A 15 -11.22 4.79 -8.61
CA GLU A 15 -11.18 5.71 -9.76
C GLU A 15 -12.57 6.05 -10.31
N GLU A 16 -13.47 5.07 -10.40
CA GLU A 16 -14.88 5.28 -10.79
C GLU A 16 -15.62 6.24 -9.84
N LEU A 17 -15.16 6.31 -8.59
CA LEU A 17 -15.64 7.24 -7.58
C LEU A 17 -14.84 8.55 -7.55
N GLU A 18 -13.89 8.77 -8.46
CA GLU A 18 -12.98 9.92 -8.47
C GLU A 18 -12.21 10.05 -7.14
N ILE A 19 -11.82 8.91 -6.55
CA ILE A 19 -11.05 8.81 -5.32
C ILE A 19 -9.62 8.45 -5.70
N ASN A 20 -8.67 9.24 -5.19
CA ASN A 20 -7.26 8.95 -5.39
C ASN A 20 -6.82 7.93 -4.33
N VAL A 21 -6.36 6.77 -4.79
CA VAL A 21 -5.71 5.76 -3.97
C VAL A 21 -4.22 5.72 -4.28
N PHE A 22 -3.41 5.50 -3.24
CA PHE A 22 -1.98 5.27 -3.38
C PHE A 22 -1.64 3.92 -2.78
N ILE A 23 -0.99 3.06 -3.56
CA ILE A 23 -0.70 1.68 -3.17
C ILE A 23 0.60 1.63 -2.36
N ASP A 24 0.55 0.89 -1.25
CA ASP A 24 1.70 0.55 -0.42
C ASP A 24 1.90 -0.98 -0.36
N GLY A 25 2.81 -1.45 0.49
CA GLY A 25 3.01 -2.87 0.80
C GLY A 25 3.42 -3.70 -0.40
N GLY A 26 3.10 -5.00 -0.36
CA GLY A 26 3.56 -5.95 -1.37
C GLY A 26 3.05 -5.64 -2.77
N TRP A 27 1.79 -5.23 -2.93
CA TRP A 27 1.27 -4.81 -4.23
C TRP A 27 1.92 -3.52 -4.72
N GLY A 28 2.32 -2.61 -3.83
CA GLY A 28 3.10 -1.43 -4.18
C GLY A 28 4.49 -1.77 -4.68
N VAL A 29 5.15 -2.74 -4.03
CA VAL A 29 6.45 -3.29 -4.46
C VAL A 29 6.34 -3.89 -5.87
N ASP A 30 5.38 -4.79 -6.09
CA ASP A 30 5.20 -5.46 -7.37
C ASP A 30 4.76 -4.48 -8.47
N ALA A 31 3.98 -3.46 -8.12
CA ALA A 31 3.65 -2.37 -9.04
C ALA A 31 4.89 -1.61 -9.52
N LEU A 32 5.83 -1.32 -8.62
CA LEU A 32 7.09 -0.65 -8.96
C LEU A 32 7.99 -1.53 -9.82
N LEU A 33 8.06 -2.83 -9.53
CA LEU A 33 8.85 -3.80 -10.28
C LEU A 33 8.23 -4.14 -11.66
N GLY A 34 6.91 -3.93 -11.81
CA GLY A 34 6.16 -4.19 -13.03
C GLY A 34 5.87 -5.68 -13.27
N GLU A 35 6.06 -6.52 -12.25
CA GLU A 35 5.76 -7.94 -12.27
C GLU A 35 5.31 -8.43 -10.90
N GLN A 36 4.48 -9.48 -10.86
CA GLN A 36 4.08 -10.09 -9.62
C GLN A 36 5.18 -11.05 -9.12
N THR A 37 5.81 -10.75 -7.99
CA THR A 37 6.95 -11.50 -7.43
C THR A 37 6.51 -12.57 -6.42
N ARG A 38 5.32 -12.43 -5.83
CA ARG A 38 4.73 -13.38 -4.87
C ARG A 38 3.20 -13.28 -4.82
N GLU A 39 2.57 -14.17 -4.06
CA GLU A 39 1.16 -14.02 -3.72
C GLU A 39 0.99 -13.00 -2.58
N HIS A 40 -0.10 -12.22 -2.60
CA HIS A 40 -0.42 -11.19 -1.60
C HIS A 40 -1.71 -11.54 -0.84
N GLN A 41 -1.66 -11.45 0.49
CA GLN A 41 -2.82 -11.76 1.35
C GLN A 41 -3.86 -10.63 1.32
N ASP A 42 -3.36 -9.42 1.13
CA ASP A 42 -4.02 -8.13 1.30
C ASP A 42 -3.62 -7.17 0.16
N ILE A 43 -4.18 -5.96 0.21
CA ILE A 43 -3.74 -4.80 -0.53
C ILE A 43 -3.79 -3.57 0.37
N ASP A 44 -2.68 -2.86 0.47
CA ASP A 44 -2.53 -1.65 1.28
C ASP A 44 -2.84 -0.41 0.43
N LEU A 45 -3.87 0.35 0.83
CA LEU A 45 -4.34 1.53 0.11
C LEU A 45 -4.36 2.75 1.02
N PHE A 46 -3.67 3.81 0.62
CA PHE A 46 -3.81 5.13 1.21
C PHE A 46 -4.91 5.93 0.53
N VAL A 47 -5.82 6.49 1.33
CA VAL A 47 -6.92 7.38 0.88
C VAL A 47 -6.98 8.61 1.77
N GLU A 48 -7.25 9.76 1.16
CA GLU A 48 -7.43 10.99 1.92
C GLU A 48 -8.73 10.91 2.75
N GLU A 49 -8.68 11.24 4.04
CA GLU A 49 -9.79 11.10 4.99
C GLU A 49 -11.10 11.73 4.48
N ARG A 50 -11.02 12.90 3.81
CA ARG A 50 -12.19 13.59 3.25
C ARG A 50 -12.90 12.79 2.13
N GLN A 51 -12.21 11.86 1.49
CA GLN A 51 -12.73 10.99 0.43
C GLN A 51 -13.13 9.61 0.98
N ALA A 52 -12.60 9.22 2.14
CA ALA A 52 -12.70 7.87 2.71
C ALA A 52 -14.14 7.39 2.89
N VAL A 53 -15.07 8.26 3.31
CA VAL A 53 -16.48 7.89 3.51
C VAL A 53 -17.10 7.26 2.27
N ARG A 54 -16.79 7.78 1.08
CA ARG A 54 -17.32 7.25 -0.19
C ARG A 54 -16.68 5.90 -0.53
N PHE A 55 -15.39 5.76 -0.29
CA PHE A 55 -14.68 4.51 -0.57
C PHE A 55 -15.09 3.39 0.38
N ILE A 56 -15.15 3.66 1.69
CA ILE A 56 -15.63 2.72 2.71
C ILE A 56 -17.05 2.26 2.42
N HIS A 57 -17.94 3.17 1.99
CA HIS A 57 -19.29 2.80 1.57
C HIS A 57 -19.27 1.82 0.38
N ALA A 58 -18.42 2.07 -0.62
CA ALA A 58 -18.27 1.20 -1.77
C ALA A 58 -17.70 -0.18 -1.40
N LEU A 59 -16.71 -0.25 -0.51
CA LEU A 59 -16.19 -1.50 0.03
C LEU A 59 -17.30 -2.30 0.71
N HIS A 60 -18.12 -1.67 1.54
CA HIS A 60 -19.30 -2.31 2.14
C HIS A 60 -20.30 -2.84 1.10
N GLN A 61 -20.55 -2.09 0.02
CA GLN A 61 -21.42 -2.54 -1.08
C GLN A 61 -20.84 -3.74 -1.84
N GLN A 62 -19.51 -3.87 -1.90
CA GLN A 62 -18.81 -5.03 -2.45
C GLN A 62 -18.74 -6.22 -1.48
N GLY A 63 -19.33 -6.10 -0.29
CA GLY A 63 -19.41 -7.17 0.69
C GLY A 63 -18.22 -7.26 1.66
N PHE A 64 -17.27 -6.33 1.57
CA PHE A 64 -16.22 -6.18 2.58
C PHE A 64 -16.82 -5.71 3.89
N LYS A 65 -16.26 -6.19 5.00
CA LYS A 65 -16.64 -5.79 6.35
C LYS A 65 -15.40 -5.40 7.14
N GLU A 66 -15.52 -4.36 7.96
CA GLU A 66 -14.46 -3.98 8.89
C GLU A 66 -14.13 -5.14 9.84
N ARG A 67 -12.84 -5.39 10.02
CA ARG A 67 -12.27 -6.34 10.96
C ARG A 67 -11.31 -5.58 11.88
N THR A 68 -11.43 -5.80 13.18
CA THR A 68 -10.50 -5.23 14.15
C THR A 68 -9.32 -6.17 14.32
N GLU A 69 -8.12 -5.67 14.02
CA GLU A 69 -6.84 -6.30 14.32
C GLU A 69 -6.16 -5.61 15.50
N THR A 70 -5.11 -6.23 16.05
CA THR A 70 -4.34 -5.63 17.15
C THR A 70 -3.64 -4.32 16.78
N TYR A 71 -3.44 -4.10 15.48
CA TYR A 71 -2.81 -2.91 14.91
C TYR A 71 -3.82 -1.93 14.30
N SER A 72 -5.12 -2.22 14.33
CA SER A 72 -6.13 -1.30 13.78
C SER A 72 -6.19 0.02 14.56
N THR A 73 -6.29 1.12 13.83
CA THR A 73 -6.43 2.48 14.38
C THR A 73 -7.57 3.21 13.66
N PRO A 74 -8.00 4.40 14.11
CA PRO A 74 -8.95 5.21 13.34
C PRO A 74 -8.44 5.58 11.94
N GLN A 75 -7.12 5.51 11.71
CA GLN A 75 -6.47 5.76 10.44
C GLN A 75 -6.02 4.48 9.72
N HIS A 76 -6.15 3.30 10.32
CA HIS A 76 -5.78 2.01 9.73
C HIS A 76 -6.92 1.02 9.95
N ILE A 77 -7.73 0.86 8.91
CA ILE A 77 -8.95 0.05 8.95
C ILE A 77 -8.74 -1.18 8.06
N VAL A 78 -8.92 -2.36 8.63
CA VAL A 78 -8.83 -3.62 7.90
C VAL A 78 -10.21 -4.03 7.44
N PHE A 79 -10.35 -4.35 6.16
CA PHE A 79 -11.58 -4.85 5.57
C PHE A 79 -11.36 -6.27 5.06
N THR A 80 -12.33 -7.16 5.30
CA THR A 80 -12.30 -8.53 4.75
C THR A 80 -13.67 -8.90 4.19
N ASP A 81 -13.71 -9.59 3.06
CA ASP A 81 -14.96 -10.14 2.49
C ASP A 81 -15.14 -11.64 2.78
N ALA A 82 -16.21 -12.23 2.22
CA ALA A 82 -16.53 -13.65 2.44
C ALA A 82 -15.54 -14.62 1.76
N ASP A 83 -14.81 -14.15 0.75
CA ASP A 83 -13.82 -14.94 0.00
C ASP A 83 -12.41 -14.80 0.62
N GLY A 84 -12.27 -14.01 1.70
CA GLY A 84 -11.01 -13.80 2.39
C GLY A 84 -10.06 -12.85 1.64
N ARG A 85 -10.61 -11.94 0.83
CA ARG A 85 -9.88 -10.80 0.28
C ARG A 85 -9.77 -9.73 1.36
N THR A 86 -8.56 -9.22 1.58
CA THR A 86 -8.28 -8.22 2.61
C THR A 86 -7.83 -6.91 1.99
N VAL A 87 -8.36 -5.79 2.49
CA VAL A 87 -7.91 -4.43 2.16
C VAL A 87 -7.47 -3.75 3.45
N ASP A 88 -6.21 -3.34 3.52
CA ASP A 88 -5.67 -2.50 4.57
C ASP A 88 -5.80 -1.04 4.11
N LEU A 89 -6.77 -0.32 4.69
CA LEU A 89 -7.09 1.05 4.31
C LEU A 89 -6.45 2.04 5.28
N HIS A 90 -5.53 2.84 4.78
CA HIS A 90 -4.81 3.88 5.50
C HIS A 90 -5.39 5.26 5.20
N LEU A 91 -5.87 5.96 6.23
CA LEU A 91 -6.48 7.28 6.11
C LEU A 91 -5.45 8.36 6.45
N PHE A 92 -5.15 9.22 5.47
CA PHE A 92 -4.23 10.32 5.66
C PHE A 92 -4.91 11.68 5.44
N THR A 93 -4.27 12.75 5.90
CA THR A 93 -4.68 14.13 5.61
C THR A 93 -3.51 14.95 5.08
N TYR A 94 -3.80 16.13 4.53
CA TYR A 94 -2.78 17.10 4.17
C TYR A 94 -2.71 18.25 5.17
N THR A 95 -1.50 18.69 5.48
CA THR A 95 -1.28 19.99 6.12
C THR A 95 -1.59 21.14 5.14
N SER A 96 -1.64 22.37 5.63
CA SER A 96 -1.73 23.57 4.79
C SER A 96 -0.55 23.71 3.80
N GLU A 97 0.61 23.17 4.16
CA GLU A 97 1.82 23.12 3.32
C GLU A 97 1.84 21.91 2.37
N ARG A 98 0.72 21.17 2.25
CA ARG A 98 0.58 19.96 1.42
C ARG A 98 1.50 18.80 1.82
N LYS A 99 1.99 18.79 3.06
CA LYS A 99 2.65 17.59 3.65
C LYS A 99 1.60 16.57 4.05
N ILE A 100 1.97 15.30 4.06
CA ILE A 100 1.07 14.19 4.41
C ILE A 100 1.12 13.97 5.91
N VAL A 101 -0.03 13.75 6.53
CA VAL A 101 -0.17 13.40 7.95
C VAL A 101 -0.81 12.02 8.05
N PHE A 102 -0.12 11.09 8.68
CA PHE A 102 -0.58 9.72 8.92
C PHE A 102 -0.09 9.26 10.29
N GLU A 103 -1.01 8.75 11.11
CA GLU A 103 -0.77 8.30 12.50
C GLU A 103 0.05 9.26 13.37
N GLY A 104 -0.18 10.57 13.21
CA GLY A 104 0.52 11.62 13.97
C GLY A 104 1.92 11.96 13.46
N ALA A 105 2.44 11.24 12.46
CA ALA A 105 3.68 11.57 11.77
C ALA A 105 3.41 12.47 10.55
N ILE A 106 4.41 13.29 10.19
CA ILE A 106 4.36 14.18 9.03
C ILE A 106 5.38 13.69 8.00
N TYR A 107 4.91 13.45 6.79
CA TYR A 107 5.71 12.98 5.66
C TYR A 107 5.80 14.06 4.56
N PRO A 108 6.89 14.06 3.77
CA PRO A 108 7.02 14.91 2.59
C PRO A 108 5.86 14.76 1.60
N ALA A 109 5.55 15.83 0.86
CA ALA A 109 4.45 15.84 -0.11
C ALA A 109 4.63 14.84 -1.27
N ASP A 110 5.88 14.41 -1.53
CA ASP A 110 6.26 13.48 -2.59
C ASP A 110 6.23 12.01 -2.16
N THR A 111 5.79 11.70 -0.93
CA THR A 111 5.57 10.31 -0.43
C THR A 111 4.61 9.51 -1.31
N PHE A 112 3.77 10.17 -2.12
CA PHE A 112 2.81 9.54 -3.01
C PHE A 112 3.08 9.80 -4.50
N ASN A 113 4.31 10.15 -4.86
CA ASN A 113 4.72 10.43 -6.25
C ASN A 113 5.25 9.21 -7.00
N GLY A 114 5.11 7.99 -6.46
CA GLY A 114 5.46 6.76 -7.15
C GLY A 114 4.46 6.44 -8.25
N GLU A 115 4.96 5.89 -9.35
CA GLU A 115 4.14 5.35 -10.44
C GLU A 115 4.62 3.93 -10.74
N GLY A 116 3.65 3.01 -10.89
CA GLY A 116 3.90 1.61 -11.16
C GLY A 116 2.85 1.00 -12.09
N CYS A 117 2.94 -0.30 -12.32
CA CYS A 117 1.96 -1.07 -13.08
C CYS A 117 1.62 -2.39 -12.38
N ILE A 118 0.34 -2.64 -12.12
CA ILE A 118 -0.18 -3.97 -11.77
C ILE A 118 -0.76 -4.56 -13.06
N GLY A 119 -0.12 -5.60 -13.60
CA GLY A 119 -0.42 -6.08 -14.95
C GLY A 119 -0.27 -4.96 -15.99
N ARG A 120 -1.38 -4.55 -16.63
CA ARG A 120 -1.42 -3.42 -17.58
C ARG A 120 -1.97 -2.12 -16.97
N LYS A 121 -2.41 -2.16 -15.72
CA LYS A 121 -3.03 -1.04 -15.03
C LYS A 121 -1.94 -0.15 -14.44
N LYS A 122 -1.83 1.09 -14.92
CA LYS A 122 -1.01 2.12 -14.26
C LYS A 122 -1.63 2.47 -12.90
N VAL A 123 -0.78 2.63 -11.90
CA VAL A 123 -1.18 2.91 -10.52
C VAL A 123 -0.30 3.98 -9.89
N SER A 124 -0.87 4.78 -9.01
CA SER A 124 -0.11 5.65 -8.10
C SER A 124 0.28 4.86 -6.85
N CYS A 125 1.52 4.99 -6.41
CA CYS A 125 2.08 4.21 -5.30
C CYS A 125 3.09 5.01 -4.49
N ILE A 126 3.53 4.45 -3.38
CA ILE A 126 4.67 4.95 -2.63
C ILE A 126 5.96 4.74 -3.46
N PRO A 127 6.82 5.75 -3.64
CA PRO A 127 8.02 5.62 -4.46
C PRO A 127 9.04 4.66 -3.83
N PRO A 128 9.95 4.07 -4.63
CA PRO A 128 10.85 3.00 -4.18
C PRO A 128 11.64 3.28 -2.90
N GLN A 129 12.18 4.50 -2.76
CA GLN A 129 12.97 4.87 -1.58
C GLN A 129 12.12 4.94 -0.31
N VAL A 130 10.86 5.36 -0.45
CA VAL A 130 9.94 5.47 0.68
C VAL A 130 9.37 4.11 1.04
N GLN A 131 9.08 3.25 0.06
CA GLN A 131 8.76 1.83 0.28
C GLN A 131 9.84 1.14 1.13
N VAL A 132 11.12 1.25 0.72
CA VAL A 132 12.24 0.69 1.49
C VAL A 132 12.32 1.30 2.89
N ALA A 133 12.11 2.60 3.04
CA ALA A 133 12.14 3.25 4.34
C ALA A 133 11.00 2.78 5.27
N PHE A 134 9.80 2.56 4.73
CA PHE A 134 8.65 2.06 5.49
C PHE A 134 8.84 0.62 5.95
N HIS A 135 9.63 -0.17 5.21
CA HIS A 135 10.04 -1.53 5.57
C HIS A 135 11.19 -1.57 6.59
N THR A 136 11.49 -0.49 7.34
CA THR A 136 12.57 -0.48 8.34
C THR A 136 12.10 -0.25 9.76
N GLY A 137 12.83 -0.81 10.73
CA GLY A 137 12.61 -0.54 12.16
C GLY A 137 11.48 -1.34 12.82
N TYR A 138 10.95 -2.38 12.16
CA TYR A 138 10.02 -3.35 12.76
C TYR A 138 10.51 -4.79 12.56
N VAL A 139 9.82 -5.74 13.20
CA VAL A 139 10.11 -7.16 13.03
C VAL A 139 9.59 -7.61 11.67
N PHE A 140 10.49 -7.81 10.73
CA PHE A 140 10.18 -8.22 9.36
C PHE A 140 10.28 -9.74 9.14
N ASP A 141 9.61 -10.23 8.11
CA ASP A 141 9.57 -11.64 7.69
C ASP A 141 10.35 -11.92 6.39
N GLU A 142 10.23 -13.14 5.85
CA GLU A 142 10.91 -13.52 4.60
C GLU A 142 10.41 -12.77 3.36
N ASN A 143 9.15 -12.32 3.35
CA ASN A 143 8.59 -11.55 2.25
C ASN A 143 9.09 -10.11 2.29
N ASP A 144 9.13 -9.48 3.46
CA ASP A 144 9.74 -8.16 3.64
C ASP A 144 11.20 -8.15 3.12
N ILE A 145 11.98 -9.19 3.45
CA ILE A 145 13.36 -9.34 2.95
C ILE A 145 13.39 -9.40 1.42
N LYS A 146 12.52 -10.21 0.80
CA LYS A 146 12.46 -10.34 -0.67
C LYS A 146 12.08 -9.01 -1.31
N ASP A 147 11.05 -8.35 -0.79
CA ASP A 147 10.50 -7.11 -1.31
C ASP A 147 11.53 -5.98 -1.24
N VAL A 148 12.16 -5.77 -0.07
CA VAL A 148 13.20 -4.75 0.13
C VAL A 148 14.41 -5.00 -0.76
N LEU A 149 14.90 -6.25 -0.83
CA LEU A 149 16.06 -6.56 -1.67
C LEU A 149 15.74 -6.40 -3.16
N ALA A 150 14.54 -6.79 -3.61
CA ALA A 150 14.10 -6.60 -4.98
C ALA A 150 14.08 -5.11 -5.36
N LEU A 151 13.49 -4.26 -4.51
CA LEU A 151 13.51 -2.80 -4.71
C LEU A 151 14.93 -2.25 -4.72
N CYS A 152 15.78 -2.67 -3.78
CA CYS A 152 17.16 -2.20 -3.70
C CYS A 152 17.97 -2.54 -4.96
N TYR A 153 17.85 -3.77 -5.45
CA TYR A 153 18.56 -4.19 -6.66
C TYR A 153 17.99 -3.54 -7.92
N HIS A 154 16.68 -3.44 -8.06
CA HIS A 154 16.04 -2.87 -9.25
C HIS A 154 16.31 -1.36 -9.38
N PHE A 155 16.15 -0.62 -8.27
CA PHE A 155 16.25 0.84 -8.26
C PHE A 155 17.61 1.38 -7.81
N HIS A 156 18.60 0.49 -7.59
CA HIS A 156 19.94 0.85 -7.11
C HIS A 156 19.91 1.65 -5.79
N ILE A 157 19.01 1.27 -4.89
CA ILE A 157 18.87 1.87 -3.56
C ILE A 157 19.87 1.17 -2.62
N PRO A 158 20.59 1.91 -1.76
CA PRO A 158 21.44 1.29 -0.75
C PRO A 158 20.62 0.37 0.17
N ILE A 159 21.06 -0.89 0.30
CA ILE A 159 20.42 -1.87 1.18
C ILE A 159 20.54 -1.40 2.64
N PRO A 160 19.43 -1.26 3.39
CA PRO A 160 19.48 -0.87 4.79
C PRO A 160 20.28 -1.87 5.63
N GLU A 161 20.94 -1.41 6.70
CA GLU A 161 21.86 -2.25 7.50
C GLU A 161 21.23 -3.54 8.00
N GLU A 162 19.96 -3.50 8.42
CA GLU A 162 19.21 -4.66 8.92
C GLU A 162 18.91 -5.71 7.85
N TYR A 163 18.92 -5.34 6.57
CA TYR A 163 18.71 -6.24 5.44
C TYR A 163 20.01 -6.80 4.84
N LYS A 164 21.16 -6.15 5.10
CA LYS A 164 22.47 -6.60 4.55
C LYS A 164 22.84 -8.06 4.84
N PRO A 165 22.56 -8.63 6.04
CA PRO A 165 22.86 -10.03 6.30
C PRO A 165 22.13 -11.02 5.37
N TYR A 166 21.06 -10.58 4.71
CA TYR A 166 20.24 -11.39 3.80
C TYR A 166 20.56 -11.11 2.32
N ALA A 167 21.34 -10.05 2.04
CA ALA A 167 21.84 -9.77 0.70
C ALA A 167 22.91 -10.82 0.32
N LYS A 168 22.70 -11.50 -0.82
CA LYS A 168 23.61 -12.52 -1.35
C LYS A 168 24.51 -11.96 -2.43
#